data_AF-A0A973HS67-F1
#
_entry.id   AF-A0A973HS67-F1
#
_cell.length_a   1.000
_cell.length_b   1.000
_cell.length_c   1.000
_cell.angle_alpha   90.00
_cell.angle_beta   90.00
_cell.angle_gamma   90.00
#
_symmetry.space_group_name_H-M   'P 1'
#
loop_
_entity.id
_entity.type
_entity.pdbx_description
1 polymer ?
#
loop_
_entity_poly.entity_id
_entity_poly.type
_entity_poly.pdbx_seq_one_letter_code
_entity_poly.pdbx_strand_id
1 'polypeptide(L)'
;MALIAIGARPVAFQKVAVIERGVGDSAPGAVAVGASLDVDSVIGGIPYALEERMVWDVEPRSKYRRTILEGAGNCSNLVFGLAYHLEASSVDYQIVHIMHPETFLDGDGHTVIRTHFRHAGIEQIGLVDVREAALPRSGGRFLDVADLRAGPVSEFAMEKVVERPDRSSFYYASYLAEAAIGVIPASEVRRYFRFVETLYVPFGSRRLEKYVYDGLAVMLGFYPTIYVEDLPRLAGRNRAEWVLFTGSLWLLRSAVIVLPLLGWAGLRKRRRARYST
;
A
#
# COMPACT_ATOMS: atom_id res chain seq x y z
N MET A 1 10.44 6.13 -24.67
CA MET A 1 11.18 5.34 -23.66
C MET A 1 10.44 5.23 -22.32
N ALA A 2 9.98 6.33 -21.71
CA ALA A 2 9.27 6.29 -20.41
C ALA A 2 8.07 5.30 -20.37
N LEU A 3 7.13 5.41 -21.32
CA LEU A 3 5.97 4.48 -21.39
C LEU A 3 6.37 3.01 -21.58
N ILE A 4 7.46 2.75 -22.32
CA ILE A 4 7.97 1.39 -22.54
C ILE A 4 8.54 0.83 -21.23
N ALA A 5 9.33 1.62 -20.51
CA ALA A 5 9.88 1.23 -19.21
C ALA A 5 8.77 0.93 -18.19
N ILE A 6 7.73 1.77 -18.14
CA ILE A 6 6.58 1.59 -17.26
C ILE A 6 5.80 0.32 -17.64
N GLY A 7 5.51 0.12 -18.93
CA GLY A 7 4.80 -1.05 -19.41
C GLY A 7 5.55 -2.36 -19.16
N ALA A 8 6.88 -2.32 -19.22
CA ALA A 8 7.73 -3.50 -18.98
C ALA A 8 7.82 -3.89 -17.49
N ARG A 9 7.84 -2.92 -16.57
CA ARG A 9 7.94 -3.16 -15.12
C ARG A 9 6.97 -2.27 -14.33
N PRO A 10 5.65 -2.52 -14.43
CA PRO A 10 4.63 -1.66 -13.81
C PRO A 10 4.69 -1.64 -12.29
N VAL A 11 5.02 -2.78 -11.66
CA VAL A 11 5.17 -2.89 -10.19
C VAL A 11 6.33 -2.04 -9.70
N ALA A 12 7.50 -2.14 -10.35
CA ALA A 12 8.67 -1.36 -10.01
C ALA A 12 8.42 0.14 -10.16
N PHE A 13 7.80 0.55 -11.27
CA PHE A 13 7.40 1.94 -11.48
C PHE A 13 6.47 2.44 -10.37
N GLN A 14 5.41 1.69 -10.05
CA GLN A 14 4.48 2.05 -9.00
C GLN A 14 5.19 2.19 -7.66
N LYS A 15 6.07 1.24 -7.28
CA LYS A 15 6.82 1.28 -6.01
C LYS A 15 7.72 2.52 -5.93
N VAL A 16 8.54 2.79 -6.95
CA VAL A 16 9.39 3.99 -6.96
C VAL A 16 8.56 5.27 -6.92
N ALA A 17 7.42 5.29 -7.60
CA ALA A 17 6.59 6.48 -7.69
C ALA A 17 5.88 6.87 -6.38
N VAL A 18 5.80 5.95 -5.41
CA VAL A 18 5.03 6.14 -4.17
C VAL A 18 5.89 6.01 -2.91
N ILE A 19 7.19 5.72 -3.03
CA ILE A 19 8.09 5.70 -1.88
C ILE A 19 8.70 7.07 -1.69
N GLU A 20 8.58 7.60 -0.47
CA GLU A 20 9.21 8.85 -0.04
C GLU A 20 10.01 8.65 1.25
N ARG A 21 10.94 9.58 1.51
CA ARG A 21 11.74 9.55 2.73
C ARG A 21 10.89 10.05 3.90
N GLY A 22 10.71 9.23 4.92
CA GLY A 22 10.10 9.67 6.18
C GLY A 22 11.17 10.19 7.14
N VAL A 23 11.25 11.50 7.39
CA VAL A 23 12.13 12.10 8.43
C VAL A 23 11.40 13.27 9.11
N GLY A 24 11.36 13.29 10.44
CA GLY A 24 10.82 14.44 11.19
C GLY A 24 9.31 14.61 11.01
N ASP A 25 8.85 15.82 10.70
CA ASP A 25 7.42 16.17 10.49
C ASP A 25 6.77 15.44 9.30
N SER A 26 7.56 14.79 8.43
CA SER A 26 7.08 13.92 7.35
C SER A 26 7.17 12.43 7.69
N ALA A 27 7.57 12.07 8.91
CA ALA A 27 7.37 10.71 9.40
C ALA A 27 5.87 10.49 9.70
N PRO A 28 5.28 9.36 9.29
CA PRO A 28 3.88 9.10 9.56
C PRO A 28 3.64 9.13 11.07
N GLY A 29 2.68 9.97 11.49
CA GLY A 29 2.34 10.18 12.90
C GLY A 29 2.02 8.88 13.63
N ALA A 30 2.21 8.86 14.95
CA ALA A 30 1.90 7.69 15.76
C ALA A 30 0.42 7.29 15.61
N VAL A 31 0.14 5.98 15.61
CA VAL A 31 -1.23 5.46 15.72
C VAL A 31 -1.81 5.96 17.05
N ALA A 32 -2.94 6.66 16.97
CA ALA A 32 -3.61 7.18 18.15
C ALA A 32 -4.24 6.04 18.98
N VAL A 33 -4.16 6.16 20.30
CA VAL A 33 -4.96 5.33 21.22
C VAL A 33 -6.38 5.86 21.20
N GLY A 34 -7.33 5.01 20.82
CA GLY A 34 -8.74 5.36 20.62
C GLY A 34 -9.57 4.10 20.46
N ALA A 35 -10.52 4.10 19.51
CA ALA A 35 -11.22 2.88 19.13
C ALA A 35 -10.23 1.76 18.78
N SER A 36 -10.50 0.53 19.21
CA SER A 36 -9.66 -0.63 18.96
C SER A 36 -10.31 -1.60 17.97
N LEU A 37 -9.46 -2.26 17.17
CA LEU A 37 -9.85 -3.42 16.37
C LEU A 37 -10.07 -4.63 17.27
N ASP A 38 -11.26 -5.21 17.23
CA ASP A 38 -11.51 -6.55 17.80
C ASP A 38 -10.93 -7.62 16.88
N VAL A 39 -9.73 -8.12 17.21
CA VAL A 39 -9.00 -9.07 16.36
C VAL A 39 -9.72 -10.40 16.27
N ASP A 40 -10.18 -10.92 17.41
CA ASP A 40 -10.87 -12.20 17.50
C ASP A 40 -12.13 -12.20 16.62
N SER A 41 -12.94 -11.14 16.68
CA SER A 41 -14.16 -11.05 15.88
C SER A 41 -13.89 -10.72 14.41
N VAL A 42 -13.00 -9.78 14.11
CA VAL A 42 -12.84 -9.27 12.74
C VAL A 42 -11.88 -10.13 11.93
N ILE A 43 -10.68 -10.40 12.47
CA ILE A 43 -9.67 -11.22 11.78
C ILE A 43 -10.06 -12.70 11.86
N GLY A 44 -10.56 -13.14 13.02
CA GLY A 44 -11.07 -14.51 13.20
C GLY A 44 -12.27 -14.84 12.32
N GLY A 45 -13.04 -13.83 11.90
CA GLY A 45 -14.21 -13.99 11.03
C GLY A 45 -13.90 -14.06 9.52
N ILE A 46 -12.65 -13.84 9.09
CA ILE A 46 -12.32 -13.84 7.66
C ILE A 46 -12.30 -15.29 7.13
N PRO A 47 -12.99 -15.62 6.01
CA PRO A 47 -13.05 -17.00 5.50
C PRO A 47 -11.76 -17.53 4.88
N TYR A 48 -10.85 -16.65 4.45
CA TYR A 48 -9.56 -16.97 3.84
C TYR A 48 -9.60 -17.91 2.62
N ALA A 49 -10.53 -17.69 1.69
CA ALA A 49 -10.65 -18.43 0.45
C ALA A 49 -9.33 -18.45 -0.37
N LEU A 50 -8.92 -19.63 -0.86
CA LEU A 50 -7.61 -19.84 -1.50
C LEU A 50 -7.58 -19.62 -3.02
N GLU A 51 -8.75 -19.57 -3.66
CA GLU A 51 -8.84 -19.62 -5.12
C GLU A 51 -8.35 -18.34 -5.81
N GLU A 52 -8.47 -17.18 -5.16
CA GLU A 52 -8.14 -15.89 -5.76
C GLU A 52 -6.99 -15.20 -5.05
N ARG A 53 -5.80 -15.24 -5.67
CA ARG A 53 -4.59 -14.61 -5.13
C ARG A 53 -4.55 -13.09 -5.31
N MET A 54 -5.36 -12.52 -6.20
CA MET A 54 -5.32 -11.10 -6.54
C MET A 54 -6.73 -10.54 -6.74
N VAL A 55 -7.11 -9.60 -5.88
CA VAL A 55 -8.36 -8.83 -6.01
C VAL A 55 -8.12 -7.59 -6.85
N TRP A 56 -8.83 -7.50 -7.99
CA TRP A 56 -8.71 -6.40 -8.95
C TRP A 56 -9.62 -5.21 -8.65
N ASP A 57 -10.60 -5.36 -7.77
CA ASP A 57 -11.51 -4.29 -7.36
C ASP A 57 -10.74 -3.06 -6.86
N VAL A 58 -10.97 -1.89 -7.46
CA VAL A 58 -10.33 -0.62 -7.05
C VAL A 58 -11.18 0.14 -6.03
N GLU A 59 -12.51 0.06 -6.15
CA GLU A 59 -13.44 0.68 -5.22
C GLU A 59 -13.24 0.12 -3.80
N PRO A 60 -13.07 0.98 -2.77
CA PRO A 60 -12.77 0.54 -1.40
C PRO A 60 -13.81 -0.43 -0.84
N ARG A 61 -15.11 -0.14 -1.04
CA ARG A 61 -16.21 -0.97 -0.57
C ARG A 61 -16.22 -2.35 -1.23
N SER A 62 -16.08 -2.42 -2.56
CA SER A 62 -16.02 -3.71 -3.26
C SER A 62 -14.78 -4.50 -2.83
N LYS A 63 -13.63 -3.84 -2.68
CA LYS A 63 -12.41 -4.46 -2.15
C LYS A 63 -12.64 -5.06 -0.76
N TYR A 64 -13.19 -4.30 0.18
CA TYR A 64 -13.52 -4.79 1.52
C TYR A 64 -14.39 -6.05 1.49
N ARG A 65 -15.47 -6.05 0.70
CA ARG A 65 -16.33 -7.23 0.54
C ARG A 65 -15.52 -8.43 0.04
N ARG A 66 -14.77 -8.26 -1.05
CA ARG A 66 -14.00 -9.33 -1.69
C ARG A 66 -12.92 -9.90 -0.77
N THR A 67 -12.28 -9.06 0.02
CA THR A 67 -11.12 -9.49 0.82
C THR A 67 -11.51 -9.91 2.23
N ILE A 68 -12.33 -9.13 2.93
CA ILE A 68 -12.66 -9.37 4.35
C ILE A 68 -13.89 -10.27 4.48
N LEU A 69 -14.94 -10.04 3.70
CA LEU A 69 -16.16 -10.84 3.80
C LEU A 69 -16.07 -12.15 3.02
N GLU A 70 -15.40 -12.16 1.87
CA GLU A 70 -15.24 -13.36 1.01
C GLU A 70 -13.87 -14.05 1.21
N GLY A 71 -12.89 -13.39 1.86
CA GLY A 71 -11.59 -13.98 2.18
C GLY A 71 -10.58 -14.04 1.03
N ALA A 72 -10.80 -13.32 -0.08
CA ALA A 72 -9.94 -13.37 -1.26
C ALA A 72 -8.73 -12.42 -1.18
N GLY A 73 -7.69 -12.72 -1.96
CA GLY A 73 -6.56 -11.83 -2.23
C GLY A 73 -5.27 -12.16 -1.47
N ASN A 74 -4.25 -11.37 -1.75
CA ASN A 74 -2.95 -11.43 -1.08
C ASN A 74 -2.88 -10.48 0.14
N CYS A 75 -1.71 -10.39 0.77
CA CYS A 75 -1.50 -9.55 1.96
C CYS A 75 -1.84 -8.08 1.72
N SER A 76 -1.41 -7.51 0.59
CA SER A 76 -1.75 -6.13 0.25
C SER A 76 -3.24 -5.95 0.01
N ASN A 77 -3.93 -6.89 -0.65
CA ASN A 77 -5.38 -6.81 -0.84
C ASN A 77 -6.13 -6.83 0.51
N LEU A 78 -5.79 -7.78 1.38
CA LEU A 78 -6.42 -7.95 2.68
C LEU A 78 -6.22 -6.72 3.57
N VAL A 79 -5.00 -6.17 3.64
CA VAL A 79 -4.73 -4.99 4.46
C VAL A 79 -5.47 -3.74 3.93
N PHE A 80 -5.53 -3.55 2.61
CA PHE A 80 -6.33 -2.44 2.04
C PHE A 80 -7.83 -2.64 2.21
N GLY A 81 -8.33 -3.88 2.19
CA GLY A 81 -9.72 -4.16 2.52
C GLY A 81 -10.04 -3.88 3.98
N LEU A 82 -9.17 -4.32 4.90
CA LEU A 82 -9.32 -4.05 6.34
C LEU A 82 -9.26 -2.56 6.64
N ALA A 83 -8.39 -1.81 5.96
CA ALA A 83 -8.30 -0.36 6.10
C ALA A 83 -9.66 0.35 5.90
N TYR A 84 -10.49 -0.13 4.96
CA TYR A 84 -11.85 0.41 4.78
C TYR A 84 -12.74 0.18 6.02
N HIS A 85 -12.64 -0.99 6.65
CA HIS A 85 -13.36 -1.28 7.87
C HIS A 85 -12.88 -0.39 9.03
N LEU A 86 -11.57 -0.21 9.19
CA LEU A 86 -11.01 0.63 10.24
C LEU A 86 -11.41 2.10 10.09
N GLU A 87 -11.41 2.63 8.86
CA GLU A 87 -11.92 3.97 8.56
C GLU A 87 -13.40 4.12 8.96
N ALA A 88 -14.24 3.14 8.62
CA ALA A 88 -15.66 3.15 8.97
C ALA A 88 -15.89 3.07 10.49
N SER A 89 -15.00 2.38 11.20
CA SER A 89 -15.06 2.19 12.66
C SER A 89 -14.30 3.26 13.44
N SER A 90 -13.75 4.29 12.78
CA SER A 90 -12.91 5.34 13.41
C SER A 90 -11.72 4.79 14.20
N VAL A 91 -11.16 3.66 13.76
CA VAL A 91 -9.95 3.05 14.32
C VAL A 91 -8.75 3.58 13.54
N ASP A 92 -7.77 4.17 14.22
CA ASP A 92 -6.56 4.67 13.58
C ASP A 92 -5.60 3.52 13.23
N TYR A 93 -4.84 3.66 12.15
CA TYR A 93 -3.96 2.61 11.67
C TYR A 93 -2.84 3.11 10.76
N GLN A 94 -1.90 2.20 10.54
CA GLN A 94 -0.83 2.32 9.58
C GLN A 94 -0.73 1.01 8.78
N ILE A 95 -0.59 1.10 7.47
CA ILE A 95 -0.21 -0.05 6.65
C ILE A 95 1.32 -0.15 6.68
N VAL A 96 1.85 -1.28 7.12
CA VAL A 96 3.28 -1.50 7.27
C VAL A 96 3.76 -2.42 6.15
N HIS A 97 4.68 -1.91 5.34
CA HIS A 97 5.39 -2.66 4.31
C HIS A 97 6.72 -3.16 4.86
N ILE A 98 6.91 -4.48 4.80
CA ILE A 98 8.17 -5.15 5.15
C ILE A 98 8.82 -5.54 3.82
N MET A 99 9.82 -4.76 3.38
CA MET A 99 10.35 -4.84 2.02
C MET A 99 11.73 -5.46 1.99
N HIS A 100 11.91 -6.48 1.15
CA HIS A 100 13.23 -7.03 0.88
C HIS A 100 14.03 -6.05 -0.01
N PRO A 101 15.20 -5.55 0.42
CA PRO A 101 15.89 -4.46 -0.30
C PRO A 101 16.27 -4.76 -1.75
N GLU A 102 16.37 -6.04 -2.11
CA GLU A 102 16.82 -6.48 -3.44
C GLU A 102 15.66 -6.77 -4.40
N THR A 103 14.50 -7.16 -3.88
CA THR A 103 13.39 -7.73 -4.68
C THR A 103 12.09 -6.96 -4.53
N PHE A 104 12.03 -5.91 -3.70
CA PHE A 104 10.80 -5.13 -3.48
C PHE A 104 10.24 -4.49 -4.76
N LEU A 105 11.09 -4.19 -5.75
CA LEU A 105 10.67 -3.67 -7.06
C LEU A 105 9.91 -4.71 -7.89
N ASP A 106 10.10 -5.99 -7.60
CA ASP A 106 9.36 -7.09 -8.23
C ASP A 106 8.09 -7.44 -7.45
N GLY A 107 7.78 -6.67 -6.40
CA GLY A 107 6.61 -6.85 -5.55
C GLY A 107 6.83 -7.81 -4.38
N ASP A 108 8.07 -8.24 -4.15
CA ASP A 108 8.43 -9.08 -3.02
C ASP A 108 8.38 -8.32 -1.69
N GLY A 109 8.14 -9.06 -0.62
CA GLY A 109 7.93 -8.56 0.73
C GLY A 109 6.56 -8.91 1.28
N HIS A 110 6.19 -8.22 2.35
CA HIS A 110 4.95 -8.47 3.08
C HIS A 110 4.28 -7.18 3.54
N THR A 111 2.99 -7.26 3.84
CA THR A 111 2.20 -6.12 4.29
C THR A 111 1.31 -6.54 5.44
N VAL A 112 1.43 -5.81 6.54
CA VAL A 112 0.61 -5.98 7.75
C VAL A 112 -0.04 -4.65 8.12
N ILE A 113 -0.95 -4.68 9.09
CA ILE A 113 -1.52 -3.46 9.65
C ILE A 113 -0.97 -3.24 11.06
N ARG A 114 -0.68 -1.99 11.40
CA ARG A 114 -0.40 -1.56 12.76
C ARG A 114 -1.60 -0.76 13.23
N THR A 115 -2.19 -1.14 14.35
CA THR A 115 -3.39 -0.47 14.88
C THR A 115 -3.50 -0.69 16.39
N HIS A 116 -4.37 0.09 17.05
CA HIS A 116 -4.83 -0.22 18.39
C HIS A 116 -5.81 -1.39 18.31
N PHE A 117 -5.55 -2.48 19.03
CA PHE A 117 -6.35 -3.70 18.94
C PHE A 117 -6.62 -4.33 20.30
N ARG A 118 -7.65 -5.17 20.33
CA ARG A 118 -8.02 -6.04 21.45
C ARG A 118 -7.98 -7.50 21.00
N HIS A 119 -7.29 -8.35 21.75
CA HIS A 119 -7.16 -9.79 21.50
C HIS A 119 -7.01 -10.54 22.83
N ALA A 120 -7.82 -11.56 23.07
CA ALA A 120 -7.77 -12.37 24.30
C ALA A 120 -7.75 -11.54 25.61
N GLY A 121 -8.45 -10.41 25.62
CA GLY A 121 -8.51 -9.49 26.77
C GLY A 121 -7.31 -8.54 26.91
N ILE A 122 -6.29 -8.65 26.06
CA ILE A 122 -5.17 -7.70 25.97
C ILE A 122 -5.53 -6.61 24.98
N GLU A 123 -5.34 -5.36 25.37
CA GLU A 123 -5.53 -4.19 24.51
C GLU A 123 -4.21 -3.41 24.39
N GLN A 124 -3.73 -3.21 23.16
CA GLN A 124 -2.49 -2.49 22.88
C GLN A 124 -2.37 -2.04 21.42
N ILE A 125 -1.36 -1.23 21.12
CA ILE A 125 -0.93 -0.98 19.74
C ILE A 125 0.06 -2.08 19.33
N GLY A 126 -0.11 -2.61 18.13
CA GLY A 126 0.86 -3.54 17.56
C GLY A 126 0.50 -3.97 16.16
N LEU A 127 1.22 -4.97 15.67
CA LEU A 127 1.08 -5.52 14.33
C LEU A 127 0.02 -6.62 14.28
N VAL A 128 -0.81 -6.58 13.23
CA VAL A 128 -1.78 -7.61 12.89
C VAL A 128 -1.50 -8.08 11.47
N ASP A 129 -1.11 -9.35 11.35
CA ASP A 129 -0.95 -9.99 10.05
C ASP A 129 -2.31 -10.54 9.60
N VAL A 130 -3.01 -9.73 8.82
CA VAL A 130 -4.33 -10.05 8.29
C VAL A 130 -4.28 -11.29 7.42
N ARG A 131 -3.17 -11.54 6.68
CA ARG A 131 -3.07 -12.67 5.76
C ARG A 131 -2.84 -13.98 6.49
N GLU A 132 -1.97 -13.94 7.49
CA GLU A 132 -1.63 -15.10 8.31
C GLU A 132 -2.61 -15.35 9.46
N ALA A 133 -3.64 -14.49 9.59
CA ALA A 133 -4.63 -14.51 10.67
C ALA A 133 -3.94 -14.54 12.04
N ALA A 134 -2.95 -13.67 12.25
CA ALA A 134 -2.01 -13.83 13.34
C ALA A 134 -1.45 -12.52 13.87
N LEU A 135 -0.98 -12.57 15.11
CA LEU A 135 -0.31 -11.48 15.81
C LEU A 135 1.16 -11.83 16.04
N PRO A 136 2.12 -11.09 15.44
CA PRO A 136 3.54 -11.30 15.70
C PRO A 136 3.92 -11.02 17.15
N ARG A 137 4.73 -11.89 17.76
CA ARG A 137 5.19 -11.82 19.15
C ARG A 137 6.69 -12.03 19.28
N SER A 138 7.23 -11.51 20.37
CA SER A 138 8.59 -11.80 20.87
C SER A 138 8.60 -11.61 22.39
N GLY A 139 9.28 -12.50 23.13
CA GLY A 139 9.41 -12.37 24.58
C GLY A 139 8.08 -12.20 25.33
N GLY A 140 7.01 -12.86 24.85
CA GLY A 140 5.68 -12.80 25.47
C GLY A 140 4.86 -11.53 25.23
N ARG A 141 5.33 -10.57 24.41
CA ARG A 141 4.56 -9.37 24.01
C ARG A 141 4.27 -9.36 22.51
N PHE A 142 3.24 -8.64 22.08
CA PHE A 142 3.01 -8.40 20.65
C PHE A 142 3.97 -7.33 20.12
N LEU A 143 4.41 -7.52 18.89
CA LEU A 143 5.38 -6.66 18.23
C LEU A 143 4.72 -5.39 17.68
N ASP A 144 5.50 -4.32 17.63
CA ASP A 144 5.20 -3.07 16.94
C ASP A 144 6.25 -2.76 15.85
N VAL A 145 6.01 -1.75 15.03
CA VAL A 145 6.92 -1.23 13.99
C VAL A 145 8.29 -0.86 14.57
N ALA A 146 8.34 -0.34 15.80
CA ALA A 146 9.60 -0.01 16.47
C ALA A 146 10.49 -1.25 16.65
N ASP A 147 9.90 -2.40 16.93
CA ASP A 147 10.64 -3.66 17.08
C ASP A 147 11.23 -4.12 15.76
N LEU A 148 10.47 -4.00 14.67
CA LEU A 148 10.97 -4.34 13.33
C LEU A 148 12.12 -3.42 12.89
N ARG A 149 12.12 -2.16 13.34
CA ARG A 149 13.18 -1.18 13.03
C ARG A 149 14.42 -1.36 13.87
N ALA A 150 14.30 -1.95 15.07
CA ALA A 150 15.44 -2.22 15.94
C ALA A 150 16.37 -3.31 15.39
N GLY A 151 15.92 -4.07 14.38
CA GLY A 151 16.71 -5.10 13.70
C GLY A 151 16.10 -6.49 13.89
N PRO A 152 16.93 -7.55 13.88
CA PRO A 152 16.45 -8.92 14.06
C PRO A 152 15.68 -9.09 15.38
N VAL A 153 14.52 -9.72 15.30
CA VAL A 153 13.66 -10.01 16.46
C VAL A 153 13.99 -11.39 17.01
N SER A 154 14.55 -11.45 18.22
CA SER A 154 14.77 -12.72 18.93
C SER A 154 13.44 -13.38 19.32
N GLU A 155 13.36 -14.71 19.30
CA GLU A 155 12.17 -15.46 19.73
C GLU A 155 10.88 -15.07 18.98
N PHE A 156 11.01 -14.75 17.69
CA PHE A 156 9.85 -14.42 16.87
C PHE A 156 8.85 -15.58 16.82
N ALA A 157 7.60 -15.29 17.17
CA ALA A 157 6.49 -16.22 17.10
C ALA A 157 5.26 -15.55 16.47
N MET A 158 4.36 -16.36 15.93
CA MET A 158 3.06 -15.90 15.44
C MET A 158 1.98 -16.51 16.33
N GLU A 159 1.25 -15.67 17.05
CA GLU A 159 0.04 -16.13 17.72
C GLU A 159 -1.10 -16.18 16.71
N LYS A 160 -1.52 -17.40 16.36
CA LYS A 160 -2.58 -17.64 15.39
C LYS A 160 -3.94 -17.33 16.01
N VAL A 161 -4.68 -16.42 15.38
CA VAL A 161 -6.11 -16.16 15.64
C VAL A 161 -6.95 -17.24 14.98
N VAL A 162 -6.53 -17.68 13.79
CA VAL A 162 -7.13 -18.80 13.05
C VAL A 162 -6.04 -19.77 12.62
N GLU A 163 -6.25 -21.07 12.88
CA GLU A 163 -5.34 -22.10 12.41
C GLU A 163 -5.44 -22.28 10.90
N ARG A 164 -4.27 -22.25 10.24
CA ARG A 164 -4.14 -22.27 8.78
C ARG A 164 -3.04 -23.24 8.37
N PRO A 165 -3.35 -24.55 8.31
CA PRO A 165 -2.34 -25.59 8.04
C PRO A 165 -1.76 -25.48 6.62
N ASP A 166 -2.45 -24.77 5.72
CA ASP A 166 -2.02 -24.54 4.34
C ASP A 166 -0.91 -23.49 4.20
N ARG A 167 -0.50 -22.82 5.30
CA ARG A 167 0.43 -21.69 5.25
C ARG A 167 1.56 -21.80 6.26
N SER A 168 2.77 -21.52 5.78
CA SER A 168 3.93 -21.27 6.63
C SER A 168 4.17 -19.76 6.74
N SER A 169 4.48 -19.29 7.95
CA SER A 169 4.87 -17.90 8.24
C SER A 169 6.27 -17.57 7.70
N PHE A 170 6.56 -17.93 6.44
CA PHE A 170 7.89 -17.82 5.84
C PHE A 170 8.38 -16.37 5.74
N TYR A 171 7.44 -15.41 5.88
CA TYR A 171 7.71 -14.00 5.73
C TYR A 171 8.56 -13.39 6.85
N TYR A 172 8.90 -14.12 7.91
CA TYR A 172 9.54 -13.48 9.07
C TYR A 172 10.92 -14.05 9.41
N ALA A 173 11.22 -15.29 9.03
CA ALA A 173 12.43 -15.97 9.50
C ALA A 173 13.72 -15.58 8.74
N SER A 174 13.66 -15.34 7.43
CA SER A 174 14.89 -15.15 6.63
C SER A 174 15.21 -13.70 6.30
N TYR A 175 14.22 -12.81 6.20
CA TYR A 175 14.45 -11.46 5.66
C TYR A 175 14.18 -10.30 6.61
N LEU A 176 13.55 -10.52 7.78
CA LEU A 176 13.30 -9.43 8.74
C LEU A 176 14.58 -8.67 9.11
N ALA A 177 15.69 -9.38 9.27
CA ALA A 177 16.99 -8.82 9.63
C ALA A 177 17.48 -7.75 8.64
N GLU A 178 17.11 -7.86 7.36
CA GLU A 178 17.56 -6.96 6.31
C GLU A 178 16.45 -6.08 5.75
N ALA A 179 15.21 -6.28 6.20
CA ALA A 179 14.06 -5.62 5.62
C ALA A 179 14.10 -4.10 5.81
N ALA A 180 13.69 -3.37 4.77
CA ALA A 180 13.34 -1.97 4.92
C ALA A 180 11.87 -1.85 5.33
N ILE A 181 11.61 -1.08 6.39
CA ILE A 181 10.26 -0.87 6.89
C ILE A 181 9.69 0.42 6.30
N GLY A 182 8.62 0.26 5.52
CA GLY A 182 7.82 1.35 4.99
C GLY A 182 6.48 1.45 5.70
N VAL A 183 5.94 2.66 5.84
CA VAL A 183 4.66 2.89 6.50
C VAL A 183 3.78 3.81 5.66
N ILE A 184 2.51 3.46 5.52
CA ILE A 184 1.47 4.32 4.94
C ILE A 184 0.51 4.70 6.08
N PRO A 185 0.37 5.98 6.44
CA PRO A 185 -0.59 6.42 7.46
C PRO A 185 -2.02 6.33 6.95
N ALA A 186 -3.00 6.22 7.84
CA ALA A 186 -4.42 6.20 7.51
C ALA A 186 -4.85 7.41 6.64
N SER A 187 -4.27 8.60 6.85
CA SER A 187 -4.55 9.81 6.08
C SER A 187 -4.27 9.66 4.56
N GLU A 188 -3.19 8.96 4.20
CA GLU A 188 -2.82 8.67 2.81
C GLU A 188 -3.82 7.70 2.16
N VAL A 189 -4.22 6.66 2.90
CA VAL A 189 -5.22 5.69 2.44
C VAL A 189 -6.59 6.34 2.28
N ARG A 190 -7.02 7.16 3.25
CA ARG A 190 -8.26 7.94 3.20
C ARG A 190 -8.29 8.88 2.01
N ARG A 191 -7.19 9.57 1.72
CA ARG A 191 -7.06 10.45 0.56
C ARG A 191 -7.25 9.67 -0.74
N TYR A 192 -6.62 8.51 -0.86
CA TYR A 192 -6.79 7.62 -2.01
C TYR A 192 -8.22 7.07 -2.15
N PHE A 193 -8.84 6.61 -1.06
CA PHE A 193 -10.22 6.11 -1.09
C PHE A 193 -11.20 7.17 -1.58
N ARG A 194 -11.11 8.40 -1.03
CA ARG A 194 -11.94 9.52 -1.50
C ARG A 194 -11.70 9.84 -2.98
N PHE A 195 -10.46 9.78 -3.44
CA PHE A 195 -10.14 9.96 -4.85
C PHE A 195 -10.86 8.92 -5.74
N VAL A 196 -10.77 7.64 -5.38
CA VAL A 196 -11.44 6.57 -6.12
C VAL A 196 -12.95 6.74 -6.06
N GLU A 197 -13.54 6.92 -4.89
CA GLU A 197 -14.98 7.06 -4.70
C GLU A 197 -15.56 8.27 -5.46
N THR A 198 -14.78 9.34 -5.62
CA THR A 198 -15.22 10.54 -6.35
C THR A 198 -15.20 10.35 -7.88
N LEU A 199 -14.24 9.58 -8.40
CA LEU A 199 -13.99 9.48 -9.85
C LEU A 199 -14.37 8.13 -10.46
N TYR A 200 -14.67 7.13 -9.64
CA TYR A 200 -14.92 5.78 -10.10
C TYR A 200 -16.20 5.70 -10.94
N VAL A 201 -16.06 5.19 -12.15
CA VAL A 201 -17.12 4.89 -13.10
C VAL A 201 -16.81 3.50 -13.66
N PRO A 202 -17.68 2.49 -13.44
CA PRO A 202 -17.43 1.15 -13.93
C PRO A 202 -17.48 1.12 -15.46
N PHE A 203 -16.55 0.41 -16.07
CA PHE A 203 -16.54 0.16 -17.52
C PHE A 203 -16.39 -1.33 -17.87
N GLY A 204 -16.55 -2.21 -16.89
CA GLY A 204 -16.83 -3.64 -17.07
C GLY A 204 -15.61 -4.57 -16.94
N SER A 205 -14.41 -4.01 -16.81
CA SER A 205 -13.18 -4.79 -16.65
C SER A 205 -12.43 -4.34 -15.40
N ARG A 206 -12.60 -5.07 -14.28
CA ARG A 206 -11.97 -4.75 -12.99
C ARG A 206 -10.45 -4.60 -13.10
N ARG A 207 -9.81 -5.41 -13.93
CA ARG A 207 -8.36 -5.35 -14.16
C ARG A 207 -7.96 -4.04 -14.85
N LEU A 208 -8.67 -3.66 -15.90
CA LEU A 208 -8.41 -2.39 -16.60
C LEU A 208 -8.77 -1.20 -15.70
N GLU A 209 -9.89 -1.27 -14.96
CA GLU A 209 -10.27 -0.29 -13.94
C GLU A 209 -9.14 -0.08 -12.94
N LYS A 210 -8.58 -1.16 -12.38
CA LYS A 210 -7.43 -1.06 -11.48
C LYS A 210 -6.26 -0.29 -12.10
N TYR A 211 -5.84 -0.66 -13.32
CA TYR A 211 -4.71 0.02 -13.96
C TYR A 211 -4.98 1.48 -14.26
N VAL A 212 -6.20 1.81 -14.69
CA VAL A 212 -6.61 3.19 -14.97
C VAL A 212 -6.61 4.00 -13.67
N TYR A 213 -7.37 3.60 -12.66
CA TYR A 213 -7.54 4.37 -11.44
C TYR A 213 -6.26 4.44 -10.60
N ASP A 214 -5.51 3.35 -10.45
CA ASP A 214 -4.21 3.38 -9.77
C ASP A 214 -3.18 4.21 -10.55
N GLY A 215 -3.16 4.09 -11.88
CA GLY A 215 -2.30 4.89 -12.74
C GLY A 215 -2.58 6.38 -12.62
N LEU A 216 -3.85 6.79 -12.67
CA LEU A 216 -4.26 8.18 -12.44
C LEU A 216 -3.87 8.64 -11.03
N ALA A 217 -4.13 7.83 -10.00
CA ALA A 217 -3.79 8.16 -8.63
C ALA A 217 -2.27 8.38 -8.46
N VAL A 218 -1.43 7.54 -9.07
CA VAL A 218 0.04 7.70 -9.05
C VAL A 218 0.47 8.99 -9.75
N MET A 219 -0.05 9.23 -10.95
CA MET A 219 0.28 10.43 -11.72
C MET A 219 -0.12 11.71 -10.98
N LEU A 220 -1.34 11.74 -10.42
CA LEU A 220 -1.91 12.92 -9.77
C LEU A 220 -1.47 13.07 -8.30
N GLY A 221 -0.74 12.10 -7.73
CA GLY A 221 -0.27 12.15 -6.36
C GLY A 221 -1.35 11.86 -5.31
N PHE A 222 -2.37 11.08 -5.67
CA PHE A 222 -3.40 10.57 -4.75
C PHE A 222 -3.17 9.13 -4.33
N TYR A 223 -2.25 8.40 -4.98
CA TYR A 223 -1.91 7.04 -4.56
C TYR A 223 -1.19 7.09 -3.19
N PRO A 224 -1.46 6.15 -2.25
CA PRO A 224 -0.89 6.25 -0.91
C PRO A 224 0.64 6.19 -0.92
N THR A 225 1.25 7.18 -0.27
CA THR A 225 2.71 7.25 -0.12
C THR A 225 3.22 6.28 0.95
N ILE A 226 4.27 5.53 0.63
CA ILE A 226 5.02 4.67 1.55
C ILE A 226 6.21 5.47 2.08
N TYR A 227 6.18 5.84 3.35
CA TYR A 227 7.28 6.53 4.01
C TYR A 227 8.30 5.53 4.52
N VAL A 228 9.55 5.68 4.07
CA VAL A 228 10.68 4.82 4.45
C VAL A 228 11.80 5.67 5.05
N GLU A 229 12.29 5.28 6.23
CA GLU A 229 13.39 5.98 6.90
C GLU A 229 14.73 5.75 6.17
N ASP A 230 15.02 4.49 5.83
CA ASP A 230 16.24 4.08 5.13
C ASP A 230 16.09 4.09 3.59
N LEU A 231 15.48 5.16 3.06
CA LEU A 231 15.34 5.35 1.63
C LEU A 231 16.69 5.35 0.88
N PRO A 232 17.77 5.98 1.38
CA PRO A 232 19.05 6.00 0.69
C PRO A 232 19.61 4.59 0.42
N ARG A 233 19.45 3.64 1.35
CA ARG A 233 19.87 2.24 1.15
C ARG A 233 19.04 1.56 0.06
N LEU A 234 17.70 1.68 0.11
CA LEU A 234 16.81 1.10 -0.90
C LEU A 234 17.10 1.63 -2.31
N ALA A 235 17.17 2.95 -2.43
CA ALA A 235 17.44 3.64 -3.69
C ALA A 235 18.87 3.37 -4.18
N GLY A 236 19.85 3.27 -3.27
CA GLY A 236 21.24 2.98 -3.60
C GLY A 236 21.43 1.61 -4.25
N ARG A 237 20.75 0.57 -3.74
CA ARG A 237 20.79 -0.78 -4.32
C ARG A 237 20.11 -0.87 -5.70
N ASN A 238 19.17 0.02 -6.00
CA ASN A 238 18.35 0.00 -7.22
C ASN A 238 18.46 1.32 -8.02
N ARG A 239 19.66 1.90 -8.07
CA ARG A 239 19.86 3.29 -8.52
C ARG A 239 19.37 3.54 -9.95
N ALA A 240 19.61 2.59 -10.86
CA ALA A 240 19.25 2.75 -12.27
C ALA A 240 17.73 2.80 -12.45
N GLU A 241 17.01 1.84 -11.87
CA GLU A 241 15.55 1.79 -11.82
C GLU A 241 14.98 3.03 -11.15
N TRP A 242 15.56 3.44 -10.02
CA TRP A 242 15.10 4.61 -9.28
C TRP A 242 15.12 5.87 -10.13
N VAL A 243 16.25 6.14 -10.79
CA VAL A 243 16.41 7.31 -11.67
C VAL A 243 15.48 7.21 -12.87
N LEU A 244 15.39 6.03 -13.50
CA LEU A 244 14.54 5.81 -14.67
C LEU A 244 13.06 6.05 -14.36
N PHE A 245 12.54 5.45 -13.28
CA PHE A 245 11.13 5.54 -12.92
C PHE A 245 10.77 6.90 -12.33
N THR A 246 11.65 7.51 -11.54
CA THR A 246 11.46 8.89 -11.05
C THR A 246 11.40 9.87 -12.23
N GLY A 247 12.34 9.78 -13.17
CA GLY A 247 12.34 10.60 -14.38
C GLY A 247 11.09 10.37 -15.24
N SER A 248 10.66 9.12 -15.37
CA SER A 248 9.44 8.77 -16.11
C SER A 248 8.18 9.34 -15.45
N LEU A 249 8.10 9.32 -14.12
CA LEU A 249 7.00 9.91 -13.36
C LEU A 249 6.93 11.43 -13.58
N TRP A 250 8.05 12.14 -13.46
CA TRP A 250 8.09 13.59 -13.69
C TRP A 250 7.71 13.97 -15.11
N LEU A 251 8.14 13.18 -16.10
CA LEU A 251 7.75 13.39 -17.50
C LEU A 251 6.24 13.21 -17.69
N LEU A 252 5.64 12.17 -17.10
CA LEU A 252 4.19 11.96 -17.14
C LEU A 252 3.41 13.08 -16.46
N ARG A 253 3.84 13.48 -15.25
CA ARG A 253 3.24 14.60 -14.51
C ARG A 253 3.30 15.90 -15.31
N SER A 254 4.44 16.17 -15.94
CA SER A 254 4.61 17.36 -16.78
C SER A 254 3.74 17.29 -18.03
N ALA A 255 3.59 16.11 -18.65
CA ALA A 255 2.78 15.93 -19.85
C ALA A 255 1.29 16.26 -19.60
N VAL A 256 0.76 15.95 -18.41
CA VAL A 256 -0.62 16.28 -18.01
C VAL A 256 -0.86 17.80 -18.04
N ILE A 257 0.16 18.61 -17.77
CA ILE A 257 0.07 20.09 -17.78
C ILE A 257 0.42 20.65 -19.17
N VAL A 258 1.49 20.16 -19.78
CA VAL A 258 2.04 20.71 -21.03
C VAL A 258 1.15 20.41 -22.24
N LEU A 259 0.57 19.20 -22.35
CA LEU A 259 -0.23 18.83 -23.51
C LEU A 259 -1.50 19.70 -23.65
N PRO A 260 -2.30 19.95 -22.59
CA PRO A 260 -3.42 20.89 -22.66
C PRO A 260 -3.00 22.32 -23.06
N LEU A 261 -1.88 22.82 -22.53
CA LEU A 261 -1.36 24.15 -22.87
C LEU A 261 -0.98 24.25 -24.36
N LEU A 262 -0.30 23.24 -24.90
CA LEU A 262 0.03 23.18 -26.32
C LEU A 262 -1.22 23.08 -27.21
N GLY A 263 -2.20 22.26 -26.79
CA GLY A 263 -3.49 22.16 -27.49
C GLY A 263 -4.24 23.49 -27.53
N TRP A 264 -4.32 24.18 -26.39
CA TRP A 264 -4.94 25.50 -26.28
C TRP A 264 -4.22 26.56 -27.12
N ALA A 265 -2.89 26.60 -27.08
CA ALA A 265 -2.08 27.49 -27.91
C ALA A 265 -2.30 27.24 -29.41
N GLY A 266 -2.36 25.97 -29.83
CA GLY A 266 -2.67 25.57 -31.19
C GLY A 266 -4.06 26.02 -31.64
N LEU A 267 -5.08 25.86 -30.77
CA LEU A 267 -6.44 26.33 -31.03
C LEU A 267 -6.51 27.86 -31.14
N ARG A 268 -5.79 28.61 -30.29
CA ARG A 268 -5.71 30.08 -30.38
C ARG A 268 -5.05 30.54 -31.68
N LYS A 269 -3.96 29.90 -32.10
CA LYS A 269 -3.26 30.21 -33.35
C LYS A 269 -4.19 30.00 -34.56
N ARG A 270 -4.93 28.89 -34.59
CA ARG A 270 -5.92 28.60 -35.64
C ARG A 270 -7.08 29.61 -35.67
N ARG A 271 -7.56 30.05 -34.50
CA ARG A 271 -8.60 31.10 -34.42
C ARG A 271 -8.10 32.43 -34.98
N ARG A 272 -6.90 32.89 -34.59
CA ARG A 272 -6.32 34.14 -35.12
C ARG A 272 -6.18 34.12 -36.64
N ALA A 273 -5.72 33.00 -37.22
CA ALA A 273 -5.56 32.86 -38.67
C ALA A 273 -6.89 32.94 -39.45
N ARG A 274 -8.04 32.58 -38.84
CA ARG A 274 -9.36 32.68 -39.49
C ARG A 274 -9.97 34.09 -39.48
N TYR A 275 -9.51 34.97 -38.60
CA TYR A 275 -9.99 36.36 -38.51
C TYR A 275 -9.09 37.35 -39.25
N SER A 276 -7.96 36.89 -39.80
CA SER A 276 -7.02 37.71 -40.58
C SER A 276 -7.16 37.52 -42.10
N THR A 277 -8.19 36.79 -42.54
CA THR A 277 -8.60 36.56 -43.93
C THR A 277 -10.01 37.09 -44.11
#